data_AF-A0A937TPD8-F1
#
_entry.id   AF-A0A937TPD8-F1
#
_cell.length_a   1.000
_cell.length_b   1.000
_cell.length_c   1.000
_cell.angle_alpha   90.00
_cell.angle_beta   90.00
_cell.angle_gamma   90.00
#
_symmetry.space_group_name_H-M   'P 1'
#
loop_
_entity.id
_entity.type
_entity.pdbx_description
1 polymer ?
#
loop_
_entity_poly.entity_id
_entity_poly.type
_entity_poly.pdbx_seq_one_letter_code
_entity_poly.pdbx_strand_id
1 'polypeptide(L)'
;MKHEDIDFERKTVTIMHLKRTLKLFCPLCKSPLATKHRFCPGCASEIGDSIKKQQEKRRIRILPLDEDTLKMLKSYTDNNNTTDINGQTYLFGFNRHRAWQIARNCAKQARIPSLVNPETGRKRGVSPHRLRDAFGVHAIKRDDSGDGLRMFQEHLGQVKFQYYS
;
A
#
# COMPACT_ATOMS: atom_id res chain seq x y z
N MET A 1 -10.00 -0.73 4.40
CA MET A 1 -9.51 -1.69 5.40
C MET A 1 -10.72 -2.20 6.13
N LYS A 2 -10.89 -3.50 6.12
CA LYS A 2 -11.98 -4.18 6.80
C LYS A 2 -11.60 -4.41 8.25
N HIS A 3 -12.60 -4.61 9.10
CA HIS A 3 -12.37 -5.01 10.48
C HIS A 3 -11.59 -6.34 10.57
N GLU A 4 -11.92 -7.31 9.70
CA GLU A 4 -11.25 -8.61 9.59
C GLU A 4 -9.77 -8.54 9.17
N ASP A 5 -9.29 -7.40 8.67
CA ASP A 5 -7.88 -7.23 8.31
C ASP A 5 -6.98 -7.06 9.55
N ILE A 6 -7.54 -6.81 10.74
CA ILE A 6 -6.80 -6.63 12.00
C ILE A 6 -6.87 -7.90 12.86
N ASP A 7 -5.71 -8.39 13.26
CA ASP A 7 -5.56 -9.44 14.27
C ASP A 7 -5.11 -8.80 15.59
N PHE A 8 -6.06 -8.65 16.53
CA PHE A 8 -5.79 -8.02 17.83
C PHE A 8 -4.98 -8.90 18.79
N GLU A 9 -4.97 -10.21 18.59
CA GLU A 9 -4.19 -11.15 19.42
C GLU A 9 -2.73 -11.14 18.98
N ARG A 10 -2.49 -11.25 17.68
CA ARG A 10 -1.14 -11.22 17.09
C ARG A 10 -0.59 -9.82 16.93
N LYS A 11 -1.41 -8.78 17.18
CA LYS A 11 -1.07 -7.36 17.01
C LYS A 11 -0.59 -7.06 15.59
N THR A 12 -1.31 -7.56 14.59
CA THR A 12 -0.95 -7.35 13.19
C THR A 12 -2.11 -6.84 12.35
N VAL A 13 -1.79 -6.16 11.25
CA VAL A 13 -2.75 -5.81 10.21
C VAL A 13 -2.32 -6.39 8.86
N THR A 14 -3.26 -6.99 8.16
CA THR A 14 -3.04 -7.58 6.84
C THR A 14 -3.46 -6.58 5.76
N ILE A 15 -2.50 -6.15 4.94
CA ILE A 15 -2.75 -5.30 3.78
C ILE A 15 -2.69 -6.15 2.52
N MET A 16 -3.86 -6.35 1.91
CA MET A 16 -3.98 -7.02 0.62
C MET A 16 -3.87 -6.01 -0.51
N HIS A 17 -2.73 -5.98 -1.22
CA HIS A 17 -2.59 -5.18 -2.43
C HIS A 17 -2.99 -5.98 -3.67
N LEU A 18 -4.14 -5.62 -4.25
CA LEU A 18 -4.55 -6.01 -5.60
C LEU A 18 -3.78 -5.21 -6.67
N LYS A 19 -2.45 -5.12 -6.60
CA LYS A 19 -1.65 -4.52 -7.68
C LYS A 19 -1.12 -5.62 -8.58
N ARG A 20 -1.91 -5.99 -9.59
CA ARG A 20 -1.50 -6.87 -10.69
C ARG A 20 -0.74 -6.07 -11.74
N THR A 21 0.56 -6.29 -11.85
CA THR A 21 1.25 -6.10 -13.13
C THR A 21 1.67 -7.49 -13.57
N LEU A 22 0.87 -8.10 -14.44
CA LEU A 22 1.12 -9.43 -14.97
C LEU A 22 2.13 -9.29 -16.11
N LYS A 23 3.35 -9.81 -15.93
CA LYS A 23 4.30 -9.99 -17.03
C LYS A 23 3.98 -11.33 -17.67
N LEU A 24 3.11 -11.30 -18.68
CA LEU A 24 2.76 -12.50 -19.43
C LEU A 24 3.91 -12.87 -20.36
N PHE A 25 4.18 -14.16 -20.54
CA PHE A 25 5.19 -14.68 -21.45
C PHE A 25 4.61 -15.82 -22.27
N CYS A 26 5.07 -15.96 -23.51
CA CYS A 26 4.70 -17.08 -24.37
C CYS A 26 5.27 -18.40 -23.84
N PRO A 27 4.50 -19.49 -23.76
CA PRO A 27 4.99 -20.78 -23.29
C PRO A 27 6.01 -21.41 -24.26
N LEU A 28 5.94 -21.08 -25.55
CA LEU A 28 6.81 -21.67 -26.57
C LEU A 28 8.13 -20.90 -26.71
N CYS A 29 8.07 -19.58 -26.89
CA CYS A 29 9.27 -18.78 -27.17
C CYS A 29 9.67 -17.82 -26.05
N LYS A 30 8.96 -17.83 -24.91
CA LYS A 30 9.21 -16.96 -23.74
C LYS A 30 9.20 -15.45 -24.04
N SER A 31 8.67 -15.03 -25.20
CA SER A 31 8.51 -13.61 -25.53
C SER A 31 7.48 -12.93 -24.62
N PRO A 32 7.67 -11.65 -24.23
CA PRO A 32 6.69 -10.90 -23.45
C PRO A 32 5.35 -10.80 -24.19
N LEU A 33 4.25 -10.94 -23.46
CA LEU A 33 2.88 -10.87 -23.97
C LEU A 33 2.11 -9.73 -23.30
N ALA A 34 1.29 -9.03 -24.08
CA ALA A 34 0.24 -8.18 -23.55
C ALA A 34 -1.04 -8.99 -23.38
N THR A 35 -1.88 -8.59 -22.43
CA THR A 35 -3.15 -9.30 -22.10
C THR A 35 -4.12 -9.42 -23.27
N LYS A 36 -3.97 -8.55 -24.29
CA LYS A 36 -4.84 -8.48 -25.48
C LYS A 36 -4.32 -9.30 -26.68
N HIS A 37 -3.12 -9.87 -26.61
CA HIS A 37 -2.56 -10.62 -27.73
C HIS A 37 -3.30 -11.95 -27.92
N ARG A 38 -3.83 -12.18 -29.12
CA ARG A 38 -4.38 -13.49 -29.54
C ARG A 38 -3.28 -14.43 -30.04
N PHE A 39 -2.23 -13.86 -30.66
CA PHE A 39 -1.05 -14.57 -31.15
C PHE A 39 0.22 -14.01 -30.50
N CYS A 40 1.23 -14.86 -30.31
CA CYS A 40 2.52 -14.45 -29.78
C CYS A 40 3.31 -13.62 -30.79
N PRO A 41 3.87 -12.44 -30.44
CA PRO A 41 4.68 -11.63 -31.34
C PRO A 41 6.05 -12.25 -31.67
N GLY A 42 6.52 -13.23 -30.87
CA GLY A 42 7.80 -13.90 -31.10
C GLY A 42 7.72 -15.14 -31.99
N CYS A 43 6.70 -15.99 -31.79
CA CYS A 43 6.58 -17.26 -32.51
C CYS A 43 5.24 -17.47 -33.22
N ALA A 44 4.39 -16.44 -33.32
CA ALA A 44 3.08 -16.44 -33.98
C ALA A 44 2.05 -17.47 -33.47
N SER A 45 2.36 -18.26 -32.44
CA SER A 45 1.46 -19.26 -31.88
C SER A 45 0.25 -18.62 -31.19
N GLU A 46 -0.91 -19.27 -31.28
CA GLU A 46 -2.11 -18.84 -30.55
C GLU A 46 -1.92 -18.98 -29.02
N ILE A 47 -2.39 -17.99 -28.26
CA ILE A 47 -2.22 -17.92 -26.80
C ILE A 47 -3.52 -18.40 -26.13
N GLY A 48 -3.47 -19.54 -25.43
CA GLY A 48 -4.61 -20.08 -24.70
C GLY A 48 -4.98 -19.31 -23.42
N ASP A 49 -6.26 -19.37 -23.01
CA ASP A 49 -6.80 -18.64 -21.85
C ASP A 49 -6.23 -19.07 -20.49
N SER A 50 -5.63 -20.26 -20.40
CA SER A 50 -5.03 -20.81 -19.17
C SER A 50 -3.83 -20.01 -18.65
N ILE A 51 -3.05 -19.36 -19.54
CA ILE A 51 -1.87 -18.55 -19.17
C ILE A 51 -2.28 -17.29 -18.39
N LYS A 52 -3.49 -16.77 -18.63
CA LYS A 52 -4.02 -15.56 -17.98
C LYS A 52 -4.36 -15.80 -16.50
N LYS A 53 -4.73 -17.03 -16.10
CA LYS A 53 -5.19 -17.39 -14.75
C LYS A 53 -4.05 -17.63 -13.73
N GLN A 54 -2.88 -18.10 -14.15
CA GLN A 54 -1.82 -18.56 -13.23
C GLN A 54 -1.03 -17.42 -12.53
N GLN A 55 -1.07 -16.19 -13.04
CA GLN A 55 -0.19 -15.10 -12.56
C GLN A 55 -0.83 -14.12 -11.55
N GLU A 56 -2.03 -14.37 -11.05
CA GLU A 56 -2.68 -13.53 -10.04
C GLU A 56 -2.06 -13.69 -8.64
N LYS A 57 -0.72 -13.62 -8.50
CA LYS A 57 -0.07 -13.59 -7.18
C LYS A 57 -0.46 -12.30 -6.45
N ARG A 58 -1.36 -12.42 -5.47
CA ARG A 58 -1.74 -11.33 -4.57
C ARG A 58 -0.53 -10.98 -3.71
N ARG A 59 -0.13 -9.70 -3.67
CA ARG A 59 0.88 -9.23 -2.71
C ARG A 59 0.19 -8.98 -1.38
N ILE A 60 0.46 -9.84 -0.41
CA ILE A 60 -0.01 -9.70 0.97
C ILE A 60 1.16 -9.15 1.79
N ARG A 61 0.86 -8.19 2.67
CA ARG A 61 1.81 -7.69 3.68
C ARG A 61 1.14 -7.80 5.02
N ILE A 62 1.87 -8.26 6.02
CA ILE A 62 1.45 -8.30 7.41
C ILE A 62 2.33 -7.27 8.12
N LEU A 63 1.71 -6.29 8.76
CA LEU A 63 2.41 -5.24 9.51
C LEU A 63 2.17 -5.42 11.00
N PRO A 64 3.21 -5.41 11.84
CA PRO A 64 3.02 -5.33 13.27
C PRO A 64 2.44 -3.96 13.66
N LEU A 65 1.61 -3.95 14.69
CA LEU A 65 1.02 -2.76 15.30
C LEU A 65 1.64 -2.56 16.69
N ASP A 66 2.02 -1.32 17.01
CA ASP A 66 2.38 -0.96 18.37
C ASP A 66 1.15 -0.92 19.29
N GLU A 67 1.41 -0.94 20.61
CA GLU A 67 0.35 -1.03 21.62
C GLU A 67 -0.60 0.18 21.60
N ASP A 68 -0.07 1.38 21.34
CA ASP A 68 -0.88 2.60 21.31
C ASP A 68 -1.81 2.57 20.10
N THR A 69 -1.30 2.21 18.92
CA THR A 69 -2.13 2.03 17.72
C THR A 69 -3.19 0.93 17.92
N LEU A 70 -2.84 -0.17 18.57
CA LEU A 70 -3.77 -1.26 18.86
C LEU A 70 -4.90 -0.80 19.78
N LYS A 71 -4.57 -0.07 20.84
CA LYS A 71 -5.53 0.49 21.78
C LYS A 71 -6.47 1.48 21.09
N MET A 72 -5.93 2.35 20.24
CA MET A 72 -6.75 3.28 19.44
C MET A 72 -7.73 2.54 18.53
N LEU A 73 -7.30 1.47 17.87
CA LEU A 73 -8.16 0.67 17.00
C LEU A 73 -9.26 -0.05 17.78
N LYS A 74 -8.95 -0.65 18.94
CA LYS A 74 -9.96 -1.26 19.82
C LYS A 74 -11.00 -0.24 20.27
N SER A 75 -10.55 0.89 20.82
CA SER A 75 -11.47 1.95 21.23
C SER A 75 -12.30 2.49 20.06
N TYR A 76 -11.75 2.54 18.85
CA TYR A 76 -12.51 2.95 17.68
C TYR A 76 -13.61 1.94 17.32
N THR A 77 -13.31 0.64 17.35
CA THR A 77 -14.26 -0.44 17.02
C THR A 77 -15.33 -0.62 18.08
N ASP A 78 -14.97 -0.56 19.36
CA ASP A 78 -15.87 -0.78 20.49
C ASP A 78 -16.95 0.31 20.60
N ASN A 79 -16.62 1.52 20.13
CA ASN A 79 -17.54 2.66 20.09
C ASN A 79 -18.46 2.66 18.85
N ASN A 80 -18.57 1.54 18.12
CA ASN A 80 -19.39 1.41 16.90
C ASN A 80 -19.07 2.46 15.81
N ASN A 81 -17.83 2.95 15.73
CA ASN A 81 -17.42 3.91 14.69
C ASN A 81 -17.09 3.24 13.34
N THR A 82 -17.27 1.93 13.24
CA THR A 82 -17.14 1.18 11.98
C THR A 82 -18.27 1.54 11.02
N THR A 83 -18.07 1.25 9.74
CA THR A 83 -19.07 1.49 8.70
C THR A 83 -19.38 0.19 7.99
N ASP A 84 -20.66 -0.20 8.00
CA ASP A 84 -21.11 -1.34 7.22
C ASP A 84 -21.43 -0.92 5.78
N ILE A 85 -20.80 -1.61 4.84
CA ILE A 85 -20.98 -1.38 3.40
C ILE A 85 -21.21 -2.75 2.76
N ASN A 86 -22.42 -2.99 2.24
CA ASN A 86 -22.81 -4.23 1.57
C ASN A 86 -22.54 -5.49 2.40
N GLY A 87 -22.89 -5.47 3.70
CA GLY A 87 -22.69 -6.60 4.62
C GLY A 87 -21.23 -6.84 5.03
N GLN A 88 -20.33 -5.90 4.73
CA GLN A 88 -18.94 -5.94 5.19
C GLN A 88 -18.65 -4.75 6.11
N THR A 89 -18.03 -5.03 7.25
CA THR A 89 -17.66 -4.01 8.24
C THR A 89 -16.29 -3.43 7.91
N TYR A 90 -16.27 -2.14 7.61
CA TYR A 90 -15.06 -1.35 7.35
C TYR A 90 -14.71 -0.50 8.56
N LEU A 91 -13.41 -0.31 8.80
CA LEU A 91 -12.96 0.60 9.85
C LEU A 91 -13.26 2.05 9.49
N PHE A 92 -13.12 2.40 8.21
CA PHE A 92 -13.33 3.75 7.73
C PHE A 92 -14.26 3.73 6.52
N GLY A 93 -15.40 4.40 6.63
CA GLY A 93 -16.37 4.58 5.55
C GLY A 93 -16.05 5.70 4.56
N PHE A 94 -14.81 6.18 4.50
CA PHE A 94 -14.45 7.34 3.68
C PHE A 94 -13.49 7.01 2.52
N ASN A 95 -13.61 7.78 1.44
CA ASN A 95 -12.76 7.65 0.26
C ASN A 95 -11.44 8.44 0.38
N ARG A 96 -10.55 8.29 -0.62
CA ARG A 96 -9.23 8.96 -0.68
C ARG A 96 -9.30 10.49 -0.58
N HIS A 97 -10.31 11.09 -1.19
CA HIS A 97 -10.47 12.55 -1.23
C HIS A 97 -10.89 13.05 0.15
N ARG A 98 -11.80 12.33 0.81
CA ARG A 98 -12.20 12.64 2.18
C ARG A 98 -11.05 12.45 3.17
N ALA A 99 -10.25 11.39 3.02
CA ALA A 99 -9.04 11.20 3.82
C ALA A 99 -8.07 12.39 3.68
N TRP A 100 -7.89 12.89 2.46
CA TRP A 100 -7.07 14.09 2.20
C TRP A 100 -7.66 15.34 2.88
N GLN A 101 -8.97 15.56 2.79
CA GLN A 101 -9.64 16.68 3.46
C GLN A 101 -9.42 16.63 4.98
N ILE A 102 -9.60 15.45 5.59
CA ILE A 102 -9.39 15.25 7.03
C ILE A 102 -7.95 15.61 7.40
N ALA A 103 -6.96 14.99 6.74
CA ALA A 103 -5.54 15.24 7.03
C ALA A 103 -5.17 16.72 6.86
N ARG A 104 -5.66 17.38 5.80
CA ARG A 104 -5.42 18.81 5.56
C ARG A 104 -6.03 19.68 6.65
N ASN A 105 -7.26 19.37 7.07
CA ASN A 105 -7.96 20.15 8.10
C ASN A 105 -7.29 20.00 9.47
N CYS A 106 -6.90 18.78 9.84
CA CYS A 106 -6.11 18.52 11.06
C CYS A 106 -4.80 19.31 11.04
N ALA A 107 -4.07 19.31 9.92
CA ALA A 107 -2.83 20.09 9.80
C ALA A 107 -3.07 21.60 9.94
N LYS A 108 -4.17 22.12 9.39
CA LYS A 108 -4.55 23.53 9.54
C LYS A 108 -4.86 23.86 11.01
N GLN A 109 -5.62 23.00 11.69
CA GLN A 109 -5.94 23.17 13.12
C GLN A 109 -4.69 23.11 14.00
N ALA A 110 -3.77 22.20 13.68
CA ALA A 110 -2.47 22.09 14.33
C ALA A 110 -1.45 23.16 13.90
N ARG A 111 -1.86 24.12 13.04
CA ARG A 111 -1.02 25.22 12.53
C ARG A 111 0.27 24.74 11.85
N ILE A 112 0.24 23.57 11.23
CA ILE A 112 1.39 23.04 10.49
C ILE A 112 1.52 23.84 9.18
N PRO A 113 2.67 24.50 8.94
CA PRO A 113 2.86 25.30 7.74
C PRO A 113 2.91 24.44 6.48
N SER A 114 2.53 25.03 5.35
CA SER A 114 2.72 24.37 4.04
C SER A 114 4.19 24.42 3.65
N LEU A 115 4.70 23.31 3.12
CA LEU A 115 6.05 23.25 2.55
C LEU A 115 6.03 23.87 1.16
N VAL A 116 6.98 24.73 0.85
CA VAL A 116 7.18 25.24 -0.52
C VAL A 116 8.26 24.40 -1.17
N ASN A 117 7.97 23.83 -2.34
CA ASN A 117 9.02 23.18 -3.13
C ASN A 117 9.93 24.29 -3.73
N PRO A 118 11.24 24.29 -3.43
CA PRO A 118 12.13 25.38 -3.84
C PRO A 118 12.34 25.46 -5.36
N GLU A 119 12.30 24.34 -6.07
CA GLU A 119 12.53 24.26 -7.52
C GLU A 119 11.32 24.71 -8.35
N THR A 120 10.10 24.51 -7.83
CA THR A 120 8.84 24.73 -8.57
C THR A 120 7.96 25.81 -7.98
N GLY A 121 8.28 26.33 -6.78
CA GLY A 121 7.47 27.29 -6.02
C GLY A 121 6.12 26.73 -5.52
N ARG A 122 5.79 25.47 -5.84
CA ARG A 122 4.49 24.89 -5.51
C ARG A 122 4.37 24.62 -4.00
N LYS A 123 3.33 25.18 -3.38
CA LYS A 123 2.95 24.85 -2.00
C LYS A 123 2.42 23.41 -1.93
N ARG A 124 3.03 22.59 -1.09
CA ARG A 124 2.59 21.24 -0.74
C ARG A 124 2.17 21.23 0.73
N GLY A 125 0.89 20.98 0.96
CA GLY A 125 0.34 20.79 2.31
C GLY A 125 0.49 19.35 2.80
N VAL A 126 0.06 19.12 4.03
CA VAL A 126 -0.04 17.77 4.61
C VAL A 126 -1.08 16.95 3.82
N SER A 127 -0.76 15.68 3.58
CA SER A 127 -1.63 14.70 2.93
C SER A 127 -1.36 13.29 3.48
N PRO A 128 -2.27 12.32 3.27
CA PRO A 128 -2.04 10.94 3.71
C PRO A 128 -0.71 10.36 3.21
N HIS A 129 -0.31 10.67 1.98
CA HIS A 129 0.98 10.23 1.45
C HIS A 129 2.17 10.87 2.16
N ARG A 130 2.07 12.16 2.53
CA ARG A 130 3.12 12.86 3.27
C ARG A 130 3.30 12.34 4.70
N LEU A 131 2.21 11.93 5.35
CA LEU A 131 2.29 11.26 6.66
C LEU A 131 3.07 9.95 6.57
N ARG A 132 2.83 9.18 5.51
CA ARG A 132 3.60 7.96 5.22
C ARG A 132 5.08 8.25 4.93
N ASP A 133 5.38 9.28 4.15
CA ASP A 133 6.76 9.71 3.87
C ASP A 133 7.47 10.09 5.19
N ALA A 134 6.80 10.87 6.05
CA ALA A 134 7.32 11.30 7.34
C ALA A 134 7.55 10.12 8.31
N PHE A 135 6.65 9.14 8.32
CA PHE A 135 6.83 7.89 9.07
C PHE A 135 8.11 7.17 8.62
N GLY A 136 8.40 7.13 7.32
CA GLY A 136 9.64 6.52 6.84
C GLY A 136 10.90 7.27 7.17
N VAL A 137 10.87 8.61 7.09
CA VAL A 137 12.00 9.42 7.57
C VAL A 137 12.22 9.20 9.07
N HIS A 138 11.15 9.09 9.87
CA HIS A 138 11.27 8.85 11.31
C HIS A 138 11.83 7.46 11.63
N ALA A 139 11.38 6.41 10.94
CA ALA A 139 11.86 5.06 11.11
C ALA A 139 13.37 4.96 10.81
N ILE A 140 13.81 5.53 9.68
CA ILE A 140 15.24 5.56 9.30
C ILE A 140 16.07 6.32 10.34
N LYS A 141 15.57 7.45 10.84
CA LYS A 141 16.28 8.21 11.89
C LYS A 141 16.41 7.45 13.21
N ARG A 142 15.57 6.44 13.45
CA ARG A 142 15.55 5.66 14.68
C ARG A 142 16.42 4.42 14.60
N ASP A 143 16.53 3.83 13.42
CA ASP A 143 17.42 2.71 13.10
C ASP A 143 17.73 2.71 11.59
N ASP A 144 18.97 3.06 11.23
CA ASP A 144 19.48 3.08 9.86
C ASP A 144 20.32 1.84 9.52
N SER A 145 20.27 0.80 10.36
CA SER A 145 20.92 -0.48 10.08
C SER A 145 20.36 -1.13 8.80
N GLY A 146 21.19 -1.94 8.12
CA GLY A 146 20.79 -2.63 6.89
C GLY A 146 19.56 -3.53 7.08
N ASP A 147 19.42 -4.16 8.25
CA ASP A 147 18.25 -4.98 8.58
C ASP A 147 17.01 -4.14 8.92
N GLY A 148 17.16 -3.03 9.66
CA GLY A 148 16.07 -2.09 9.93
C GLY A 148 15.48 -1.51 8.65
N LEU A 149 16.35 -1.12 7.70
CA LEU A 149 15.94 -0.65 6.38
C LEU A 149 15.23 -1.72 5.55
N ARG A 150 15.70 -2.98 5.60
CA ARG A 150 15.09 -4.10 4.88
C ARG A 150 13.68 -4.40 5.40
N MET A 151 13.50 -4.52 6.71
CA MET A 151 12.18 -4.73 7.33
C MET A 151 11.23 -3.55 7.03
N PHE A 152 11.75 -2.32 7.10
CA PHE A 152 10.97 -1.14 6.78
C PHE A 152 10.51 -1.09 5.31
N GLN A 153 11.37 -1.49 4.38
CA GLN A 153 11.03 -1.62 2.96
C GLN A 153 9.97 -2.70 2.70
N GLU A 154 10.03 -3.82 3.41
CA GLU A 154 9.02 -4.89 3.36
C GLU A 154 7.66 -4.39 3.87
N HIS A 155 7.64 -3.63 4.97
CA HIS A 155 6.43 -3.02 5.54
C HIS A 155 5.80 -1.97 4.61
N LEU A 156 6.60 -1.06 4.04
CA LEU A 156 6.13 -0.14 2.99
C LEU A 156 5.84 -0.85 1.66
N GLY A 157 6.29 -2.11 1.52
CA GLY A 157 6.47 -2.89 0.30
C GLY A 157 6.81 -2.07 -0.93
N GLN A 158 7.94 -1.38 -0.80
CA GLN A 158 8.70 -0.96 -1.95
C GLN A 158 9.25 -2.19 -2.68
N VAL A 159 9.50 -2.08 -3.98
CA VAL A 159 10.20 -3.13 -4.72
C VAL A 159 11.67 -3.02 -4.35
N LYS A 160 12.32 -4.13 -3.99
CA LYS A 160 13.75 -4.19 -3.63
C LYS A 160 14.59 -3.25 -4.50
N PHE A 161 15.41 -2.39 -3.89
CA PHE A 161 16.56 -1.82 -4.58
C PHE A 161 17.55 -2.97 -4.83
N GLN A 162 17.76 -3.34 -6.09
CA GLN A 162 18.91 -4.14 -6.47
C GLN A 162 20.12 -3.21 -6.45
N TYR A 163 21.04 -3.41 -5.52
CA TYR A 163 22.39 -2.88 -5.68
C TYR A 163 22.99 -3.61 -6.89
N TYR A 164 23.33 -2.87 -7.94
CA TYR A 164 24.32 -3.34 -8.89
C TYR A 164 25.67 -3.23 -8.19
N SER A 165 26.14 -4.36 -7.67
CA SER A 165 27.55 -4.60 -7.40
C SER A 165 28.25 -4.95 -8.70
#